data_AF-A0A7S0QGB9-F1
#
_entry.id   AF-A0A7S0QGB9-F1
#
_cell.length_a   1.000
_cell.length_b   1.000
_cell.length_c   1.000
_cell.angle_alpha   90.00
_cell.angle_beta   90.00
_cell.angle_gamma   90.00
#
_symmetry.space_group_name_H-M   'P 1'
#
loop_
_entity.id
_entity.type
_entity.pdbx_description
1 polymer ?
#
loop_
_entity_poly.entity_id
_entity_poly.type
_entity_poly.pdbx_seq_one_letter_code
_entity_poly.pdbx_strand_id
1 'polypeptide(L)'
;MGRPGRRMRSFLCDGLDGVACIWSLCCAQGVVAVMQTNQGDVRDDAAGVLRNCSNYSYEAAEVIVRTPGVLTALIDMCNGELESDRFTAMGTIQNLTRCSAVVPLLRQTRVVQDALIPTMAAPGEGEDVDVMRAESLMALTNLTPDSDLDCLSPDPGILAVLTQMLLCAVRGQVSLPHPASKTIPMTGRG
;
A
#
# COMPACT_ATOMS: atom_id res chain seq x y z
N MET A 1 18.27 13.07 -28.13
CA MET A 1 16.79 13.11 -28.14
C MET A 1 16.31 12.82 -26.72
N GLY A 2 16.05 13.87 -25.93
CA GLY A 2 15.60 13.73 -24.54
C GLY A 2 14.07 13.63 -24.49
N ARG A 3 13.53 12.66 -23.75
CA ARG A 3 12.09 12.58 -23.47
C ARG A 3 11.73 13.69 -22.47
N PRO A 4 10.68 14.48 -22.72
CA PRO A 4 10.24 15.50 -21.77
C PRO A 4 9.64 14.82 -20.53
N GLY A 5 10.20 15.12 -19.36
CA GLY A 5 9.65 14.69 -18.07
C GLY A 5 8.26 15.27 -17.87
N ARG A 6 7.24 14.40 -17.80
CA ARG A 6 5.90 14.79 -17.38
C ARG A 6 5.91 14.91 -15.86
N ARG A 7 5.94 16.15 -15.36
CA ARG A 7 5.55 16.42 -13.97
C ARG A 7 4.06 16.15 -13.86
N MET A 8 3.72 15.13 -13.08
CA MET A 8 2.39 14.87 -12.59
C MET A 8 1.90 16.14 -11.90
N ARG A 9 0.90 16.81 -12.48
CA ARG A 9 0.22 17.91 -11.79
C ARG A 9 -0.62 17.27 -10.70
N SER A 10 -0.20 17.46 -9.46
CA SER A 10 -1.06 17.26 -8.30
C SER A 10 -2.40 17.93 -8.59
N PHE A 11 -3.47 17.15 -8.69
CA PHE A 11 -4.83 17.64 -8.48
C PHE A 11 -4.95 17.97 -6.98
N LEU A 12 -4.24 19.03 -6.56
CA LEU A 12 -4.46 19.68 -5.28
C LEU A 12 -5.69 20.56 -5.50
N CYS A 13 -6.85 20.01 -5.15
CA CYS A 13 -8.04 20.82 -4.91
C CYS A 13 -7.77 21.67 -3.67
N ASP A 14 -7.39 22.93 -3.87
CA ASP A 14 -7.33 23.92 -2.81
C ASP A 14 -8.76 24.22 -2.32
N GLY A 15 -9.19 23.51 -1.28
CA GLY A 15 -10.46 23.75 -0.58
C GLY A 15 -11.15 22.46 -0.15
N LEU A 16 -11.51 22.38 1.13
CA LEU A 16 -12.26 21.28 1.75
C LEU A 16 -13.61 20.99 1.06
N ASP A 17 -14.12 21.93 0.26
CA ASP A 17 -15.39 21.80 -0.48
C ASP A 17 -15.24 21.13 -1.86
N GLY A 18 -14.02 20.94 -2.37
CA GLY A 18 -13.77 20.33 -3.69
C GLY A 18 -13.75 18.80 -3.69
N VAL A 19 -13.53 18.17 -2.54
CA VAL A 19 -13.35 16.71 -2.41
C VAL A 19 -14.69 15.98 -2.30
N ALA A 20 -15.73 16.64 -1.81
CA ALA A 20 -17.02 16.02 -1.50
C ALA A 20 -17.94 15.80 -2.73
N CYS A 21 -17.70 16.45 -3.87
CA CYS A 21 -18.66 16.45 -4.99
C CYS A 21 -18.41 15.41 -6.11
N ILE A 22 -17.32 14.63 -6.08
CA ILE A 22 -16.91 13.80 -7.26
C ILE A 22 -16.98 12.28 -7.02
N TRP A 23 -17.17 11.80 -5.79
CA TRP A 23 -17.25 10.35 -5.51
C TRP A 23 -18.67 9.80 -5.55
N SER A 24 -19.30 9.88 -6.73
CA SER A 24 -20.47 9.04 -7.01
C SER A 24 -20.03 7.60 -7.27
N LEU A 25 -20.92 6.63 -7.01
CA LEU A 25 -20.68 5.21 -7.33
C LEU A 25 -20.27 5.01 -8.80
N CYS A 26 -20.85 5.80 -9.72
CA CYS A 26 -20.53 5.75 -11.15
C CYS A 26 -19.09 6.18 -11.45
N CYS A 27 -18.58 7.19 -10.72
CA CYS A 27 -17.20 7.65 -10.89
C CYS A 27 -16.21 6.58 -10.43
N ALA A 28 -16.47 5.94 -9.28
CA ALA A 28 -15.64 4.85 -8.79
C ALA A 28 -15.64 3.64 -9.76
N GLN A 29 -16.80 3.30 -10.35
CA GLN A 29 -16.89 2.27 -11.38
C GLN A 29 -16.06 2.59 -12.63
N GLY A 30 -16.04 3.86 -13.05
CA GLY A 30 -15.19 4.30 -14.15
C GLY A 30 -13.70 4.09 -13.84
N VAL A 31 -13.28 4.42 -12.61
CA VAL A 31 -11.89 4.19 -12.15
C VAL A 31 -11.55 2.69 -12.13
N VAL A 32 -12.46 1.84 -11.64
CA VAL A 32 -12.27 0.38 -11.66
C VAL A 32 -12.10 -0.14 -13.07
N ALA A 33 -12.93 0.31 -14.01
CA ALA A 33 -12.83 -0.12 -15.42
C ALA A 33 -11.46 0.22 -16.00
N VAL A 34 -10.88 1.37 -15.62
CA VAL A 34 -9.53 1.76 -16.01
C VAL A 34 -8.47 0.89 -15.33
N MET A 35 -8.61 0.62 -14.02
CA MET A 35 -7.68 -0.25 -13.29
C MET A 35 -7.67 -1.70 -13.79
N GLN A 36 -8.74 -2.15 -14.42
CA GLN A 36 -8.85 -3.47 -15.04
C GLN A 36 -8.23 -3.52 -16.45
N THR A 37 -7.73 -2.39 -16.97
CA THR A 37 -6.95 -2.40 -18.21
C THR A 37 -5.52 -2.84 -17.94
N ASN A 38 -4.92 -3.61 -18.87
CA ASN A 38 -3.52 -4.04 -18.79
C ASN A 38 -2.50 -2.96 -19.21
N GLN A 39 -2.86 -1.67 -19.06
CA GLN A 39 -1.97 -0.55 -19.35
C GLN A 39 -1.40 0.00 -18.05
N GLY A 40 -0.22 -0.49 -17.66
CA GLY A 40 0.41 -0.23 -16.34
C GLY A 40 0.36 1.23 -15.90
N ASP A 41 0.89 2.17 -16.69
CA ASP A 41 0.91 3.60 -16.34
C ASP A 41 -0.50 4.16 -16.03
N VAL A 42 -1.51 3.73 -16.80
CA VAL A 42 -2.89 4.22 -16.65
C VAL A 42 -3.56 3.58 -15.43
N ARG A 43 -3.24 2.31 -15.17
CA ARG A 43 -3.71 1.55 -14.01
C ARG A 43 -3.16 2.13 -12.71
N ASP A 44 -1.87 2.44 -12.67
CA ASP A 44 -1.21 3.11 -11.54
C ASP A 44 -1.83 4.49 -11.27
N ASP A 45 -2.00 5.32 -12.30
CA ASP A 45 -2.67 6.63 -12.19
C ASP A 45 -4.09 6.50 -11.60
N ALA A 46 -4.87 5.52 -12.06
CA ALA A 46 -6.22 5.26 -11.59
C ALA A 46 -6.24 4.83 -10.11
N ALA A 47 -5.33 3.95 -9.70
CA ALA A 47 -5.17 3.56 -8.31
C ALA A 47 -4.67 4.74 -7.44
N GLY A 48 -3.80 5.60 -7.99
CA GLY A 48 -3.33 6.81 -7.34
C GLY A 48 -4.46 7.80 -7.01
N VAL A 49 -5.47 7.89 -7.88
CA VAL A 49 -6.70 8.64 -7.60
C VAL A 49 -7.44 8.06 -6.40
N LEU A 50 -7.61 6.72 -6.33
CA LEU A 50 -8.22 6.07 -5.16
C LEU A 50 -7.41 6.30 -3.88
N ARG A 51 -6.08 6.19 -3.97
CA ARG A 51 -5.17 6.40 -2.84
C ARG A 51 -5.31 7.81 -2.28
N ASN A 52 -5.31 8.82 -3.15
CA ASN A 52 -5.46 10.21 -2.74
C ASN A 52 -6.82 10.44 -2.08
N CYS A 53 -7.90 9.92 -2.65
CA CYS A 53 -9.23 10.18 -2.12
C CYS A 53 -9.48 9.46 -0.79
N SER A 54 -9.03 8.21 -0.66
CA SER A 54 -9.08 7.49 0.62
C SER A 54 -8.17 8.09 1.70
N ASN A 55 -7.13 8.84 1.32
CA ASN A 55 -6.27 9.54 2.29
C ASN A 55 -6.96 10.76 2.93
N TYR A 56 -7.85 11.43 2.19
CA TYR A 56 -8.44 12.71 2.58
C TYR A 56 -9.94 12.68 2.87
N SER A 57 -10.66 11.59 2.54
CA SER A 57 -12.10 11.47 2.80
C SER A 57 -12.49 10.04 3.20
N TYR A 58 -13.15 9.92 4.35
CA TYR A 58 -13.72 8.65 4.81
C TYR A 58 -14.96 8.26 4.00
N GLU A 59 -15.74 9.24 3.55
CA GLU A 59 -16.88 9.02 2.65
C GLU A 59 -16.42 8.42 1.32
N ALA A 60 -15.32 8.94 0.76
CA ALA A 60 -14.71 8.36 -0.44
C ALA A 60 -14.23 6.93 -0.16
N ALA A 61 -13.55 6.67 0.96
CA ALA A 61 -13.11 5.32 1.34
C ALA A 61 -14.29 4.33 1.41
N GLU A 62 -15.43 4.74 1.97
CA GLU A 62 -16.65 3.93 2.02
C GLU A 62 -17.21 3.63 0.62
N VAL A 63 -17.28 4.63 -0.27
CA VAL A 63 -17.74 4.44 -1.66
C VAL A 63 -16.79 3.51 -2.40
N ILE A 64 -15.48 3.71 -2.26
CA ILE A 64 -14.44 2.91 -2.91
C ILE A 64 -14.60 1.44 -2.54
N VAL A 65 -14.70 1.10 -1.25
CA VAL A 65 -14.83 -0.31 -0.81
C VAL A 65 -16.16 -0.94 -1.20
N ARG A 66 -17.24 -0.17 -1.26
CA ARG A 66 -18.55 -0.67 -1.72
C ARG A 66 -18.64 -0.83 -3.25
N THR A 67 -17.74 -0.19 -3.99
CA THR A 67 -17.73 -0.29 -5.45
C THR A 67 -17.29 -1.69 -5.90
N PRO A 68 -18.13 -2.43 -6.64
CA PRO A 68 -17.77 -3.76 -7.11
C PRO A 68 -16.48 -3.77 -7.94
N GLY A 69 -15.61 -4.74 -7.68
CA GLY A 69 -14.37 -4.93 -8.44
C GLY A 69 -13.16 -4.10 -7.99
N VAL A 70 -13.34 -3.05 -7.16
CA VAL A 70 -12.21 -2.25 -6.64
C VAL A 70 -11.22 -3.13 -5.89
N LEU A 71 -11.70 -3.86 -4.89
CA LEU A 71 -10.82 -4.66 -4.03
C LEU A 71 -10.13 -5.77 -4.82
N THR A 72 -10.83 -6.40 -5.76
CA THR A 72 -10.24 -7.39 -6.66
C THR A 72 -9.12 -6.75 -7.50
N ALA A 73 -9.36 -5.59 -8.10
CA ALA A 73 -8.36 -4.91 -8.91
C ALA A 73 -7.12 -4.49 -8.09
N LEU A 74 -7.32 -4.01 -6.85
CA LEU A 74 -6.22 -3.69 -5.93
C LEU A 74 -5.41 -4.93 -5.52
N ILE A 75 -6.08 -6.04 -5.22
CA ILE A 75 -5.41 -7.31 -4.91
C ILE A 75 -4.61 -7.80 -6.11
N ASP A 76 -5.18 -7.74 -7.32
CA ASP A 76 -4.49 -8.13 -8.55
C ASP A 76 -3.27 -7.22 -8.83
N MET A 77 -3.34 -5.94 -8.46
CA MET A 77 -2.19 -5.02 -8.52
C MET A 77 -1.11 -5.41 -7.52
N CYS A 78 -1.46 -5.70 -6.26
CA CYS A 78 -0.50 -6.14 -5.24
C CYS A 78 0.25 -7.42 -5.62
N ASN A 79 -0.37 -8.29 -6.42
CA ASN A 79 0.22 -9.53 -6.92
C ASN A 79 0.88 -9.37 -8.31
N GLY A 80 0.88 -8.17 -8.88
CA GLY A 80 1.42 -7.88 -10.20
C GLY A 80 2.96 -7.86 -10.25
N GLU A 81 3.47 -7.83 -11.49
CA GLU A 81 4.91 -7.73 -11.76
C GLU A 81 5.45 -6.31 -11.58
N LEU A 82 4.63 -5.30 -11.86
CA LEU A 82 5.02 -3.89 -11.79
C LEU A 82 5.08 -3.40 -10.34
N GLU A 83 6.25 -2.90 -9.94
CA GLU A 83 6.47 -2.43 -8.58
C GLU A 83 5.64 -1.19 -8.24
N SER A 84 5.48 -0.26 -9.19
CA SER A 84 4.61 0.92 -9.04
C SER A 84 3.16 0.53 -8.73
N ASP A 85 2.61 -0.44 -9.46
CA ASP A 85 1.26 -0.94 -9.23
C ASP A 85 1.12 -1.49 -7.80
N ARG A 86 2.07 -2.32 -7.37
CA ARG A 86 2.07 -2.92 -6.04
C ARG A 86 2.13 -1.85 -4.95
N PHE A 87 3.02 -0.87 -5.12
CA PHE A 87 3.22 0.22 -4.18
C PHE A 87 1.95 1.07 -4.03
N THR A 88 1.38 1.53 -5.15
CA THR A 88 0.18 2.36 -5.13
C THR A 88 -1.03 1.59 -4.60
N ALA A 89 -1.18 0.31 -4.97
CA ALA A 89 -2.27 -0.52 -4.47
C ALA A 89 -2.16 -0.79 -2.96
N MET A 90 -0.97 -1.10 -2.46
CA MET A 90 -0.75 -1.34 -1.03
C MET A 90 -1.04 -0.08 -0.22
N GLY A 91 -0.54 1.07 -0.66
CA GLY A 91 -0.83 2.35 -0.01
C GLY A 91 -2.32 2.72 -0.06
N THR A 92 -3.03 2.33 -1.11
CA THR A 92 -4.49 2.50 -1.19
C THR A 92 -5.19 1.62 -0.15
N ILE A 93 -4.86 0.33 -0.08
CA ILE A 93 -5.43 -0.60 0.90
C ILE A 93 -5.17 -0.10 2.31
N GLN A 94 -3.94 0.32 2.62
CA GLN A 94 -3.57 0.86 3.91
C GLN A 94 -4.43 2.09 4.28
N ASN A 95 -4.63 3.03 3.35
CA ASN A 95 -5.49 4.19 3.59
C ASN A 95 -6.94 3.79 3.91
N LEU A 96 -7.49 2.81 3.19
CA LEU A 96 -8.85 2.31 3.43
C LEU A 96 -9.01 1.74 4.84
N THR A 97 -7.99 1.06 5.38
CA THR A 97 -8.05 0.50 6.74
C THR A 97 -8.11 1.56 7.86
N ARG A 98 -7.78 2.82 7.57
CA ARG A 98 -7.88 3.92 8.55
C ARG A 98 -9.32 4.34 8.81
N CYS A 99 -10.24 3.99 7.91
CA CYS A 99 -11.66 4.30 8.05
C CYS A 99 -12.37 3.20 8.86
N SER A 100 -12.81 3.52 10.08
CA SER A 100 -13.47 2.57 10.98
C SER A 100 -14.77 2.00 10.42
N ALA A 101 -15.49 2.75 9.58
CA ALA A 101 -16.70 2.28 8.89
C ALA A 101 -16.39 1.23 7.80
N VAL A 102 -15.17 1.25 7.24
CA VAL A 102 -14.71 0.37 6.17
C VAL A 102 -14.08 -0.92 6.71
N VAL A 103 -13.43 -0.87 7.87
CA VAL A 103 -12.75 -2.03 8.49
C VAL A 103 -13.64 -3.28 8.57
N PRO A 104 -14.91 -3.23 9.03
CA PRO A 104 -15.78 -4.40 9.06
C PRO A 104 -16.03 -5.03 7.68
N LEU A 105 -16.04 -4.21 6.61
CA LEU A 105 -16.22 -4.67 5.24
C LEU A 105 -14.95 -5.34 4.72
N LEU A 106 -13.78 -4.72 4.96
CA LEU A 106 -12.49 -5.29 4.56
C LEU A 106 -12.21 -6.64 5.25
N ARG A 107 -12.60 -6.79 6.53
CA ARG A 107 -12.50 -8.05 7.28
C ARG A 107 -13.31 -9.20 6.66
N GLN A 108 -14.37 -8.89 5.91
CA GLN A 108 -15.19 -9.88 5.20
C GLN A 108 -14.61 -10.25 3.83
N THR A 109 -13.52 -9.62 3.42
CA THR A 109 -12.87 -9.86 2.14
C THR A 109 -11.61 -10.71 2.32
N ARG A 110 -10.99 -11.08 1.21
CA ARG A 110 -9.73 -11.83 1.20
C ARG A 110 -8.49 -10.94 1.15
N VAL A 111 -8.62 -9.62 1.39
CA VAL A 111 -7.49 -8.66 1.29
C VAL A 111 -6.31 -9.04 2.19
N VAL A 112 -6.57 -9.62 3.37
CA VAL A 112 -5.52 -10.07 4.29
C VAL A 112 -4.74 -11.24 3.69
N GLN A 113 -5.44 -12.27 3.23
CA GLN A 113 -4.82 -13.50 2.71
C GLN A 113 -4.19 -13.31 1.33
N ASP A 114 -4.84 -12.52 0.48
CA ASP A 114 -4.49 -12.43 -0.94
C ASP A 114 -3.62 -11.20 -1.26
N ALA A 115 -3.44 -10.24 -0.34
CA ALA A 115 -2.56 -9.08 -0.53
C ALA A 115 -1.62 -8.82 0.66
N LEU A 116 -2.14 -8.60 1.87
CA LEU A 116 -1.31 -8.14 2.99
C LEU A 116 -0.23 -9.15 3.41
N ILE A 117 -0.63 -10.41 3.64
CA ILE A 117 0.30 -11.48 4.02
C ILE A 117 1.36 -11.71 2.92
N PRO A 118 0.98 -11.89 1.63
CA PRO A 118 1.94 -12.00 0.54
C PRO A 118 2.94 -10.84 0.48
N THR A 119 2.50 -9.60 0.62
CA THR A 119 3.41 -8.43 0.57
C THR A 119 4.42 -8.42 1.73
N MET A 120 4.02 -8.83 2.94
CA MET A 120 4.96 -8.94 4.05
C MET A 120 5.99 -10.07 3.82
N ALA A 121 5.56 -11.19 3.24
CA ALA A 121 6.40 -12.33 2.96
C ALA A 121 7.21 -12.22 1.65
N ALA A 122 6.92 -11.21 0.82
CA ALA A 122 7.53 -11.06 -0.49
C ALA A 122 9.06 -10.93 -0.37
N PRO A 123 9.84 -11.69 -1.16
CA PRO A 123 11.28 -11.50 -1.21
C PRO A 123 11.61 -10.16 -1.86
N GLY A 124 12.64 -9.49 -1.36
CA GLY A 124 13.06 -8.19 -1.85
C GLY A 124 13.71 -7.35 -0.78
N GLU A 125 14.53 -6.41 -1.23
CA GLU A 125 15.22 -5.40 -0.43
C GLU A 125 15.08 -4.06 -1.13
N GLY A 126 15.08 -2.97 -0.36
CA GLY A 126 14.95 -1.61 -0.88
C GLY A 126 13.88 -0.82 -0.13
N GLU A 127 13.98 0.50 -0.24
CA GLU A 127 13.10 1.43 0.47
C GLU A 127 11.62 1.20 0.13
N ASP A 128 11.29 1.04 -1.15
CA ASP A 128 9.92 0.82 -1.59
C ASP A 128 9.34 -0.51 -1.07
N VAL A 129 10.15 -1.57 -1.03
CA VAL A 129 9.75 -2.86 -0.45
C VAL A 129 9.51 -2.73 1.05
N ASP A 130 10.39 -2.03 1.77
CA ASP A 130 10.25 -1.81 3.20
C ASP A 130 9.02 -0.95 3.52
N VAL A 131 8.73 0.07 2.69
CA VAL A 131 7.52 0.88 2.78
C VAL A 131 6.26 0.04 2.51
N MET A 132 6.27 -0.84 1.51
CA MET A 132 5.12 -1.72 1.27
C MET A 132 4.88 -2.70 2.42
N ARG A 133 5.95 -3.27 3.01
CA ARG A 133 5.84 -4.14 4.20
C ARG A 133 5.27 -3.37 5.39
N ALA A 134 5.75 -2.15 5.59
CA ALA A 134 5.27 -1.22 6.60
C ALA A 134 3.78 -0.90 6.42
N GLU A 135 3.36 -0.49 5.21
CA GLU A 135 1.97 -0.21 4.87
C GLU A 135 1.08 -1.44 5.08
N SER A 136 1.55 -2.63 4.67
CA SER A 136 0.84 -3.89 4.88
C SER A 136 0.65 -4.21 6.36
N LEU A 137 1.69 -4.02 7.18
CA LEU A 137 1.62 -4.26 8.62
C LEU A 137 0.68 -3.28 9.33
N MET A 138 0.73 -2.00 8.95
CA MET A 138 -0.21 -1.00 9.46
C MET A 138 -1.66 -1.37 9.10
N ALA A 139 -1.88 -1.78 7.85
CA ALA A 139 -3.18 -2.24 7.39
C ALA A 139 -3.67 -3.46 8.19
N LEU A 140 -2.81 -4.45 8.40
CA LEU A 140 -3.13 -5.65 9.17
C LEU A 140 -3.49 -5.31 10.63
N THR A 141 -2.74 -4.40 11.25
CA THR A 141 -2.99 -3.95 12.63
C THR A 141 -4.38 -3.32 12.74
N ASN A 142 -4.75 -2.42 11.81
CA ASN A 142 -6.08 -1.80 11.77
C ASN A 142 -7.21 -2.83 11.53
N LEU A 143 -6.92 -3.89 10.79
CA LEU A 143 -7.87 -4.97 10.51
C LEU A 143 -7.92 -6.03 11.61
N THR A 144 -7.01 -6.03 12.57
CA THR A 144 -7.02 -7.00 13.67
C THR A 144 -7.86 -6.46 14.82
N PRO A 145 -8.82 -7.23 15.38
CA PRO A 145 -9.52 -6.84 16.60
C PRO A 145 -8.55 -6.67 17.77
N ASP A 146 -8.79 -5.72 18.66
CA ASP A 146 -7.92 -5.48 19.82
C ASP A 146 -7.71 -6.74 20.67
N SER A 147 -8.73 -7.59 20.79
CA SER A 147 -8.67 -8.89 21.49
C SER A 147 -7.65 -9.87 20.90
N ASP A 148 -7.37 -9.73 19.61
CA ASP A 148 -6.51 -10.65 18.86
C ASP A 148 -5.09 -10.09 18.75
N LEU A 149 -4.90 -8.78 18.94
CA LEU A 149 -3.59 -8.14 19.04
C LEU A 149 -2.79 -8.66 20.24
N ASP A 150 -3.47 -8.96 21.36
CA ASP A 150 -2.84 -9.57 22.54
C ASP A 150 -2.25 -10.97 22.26
N CYS A 151 -2.71 -11.63 21.19
CA CYS A 151 -2.23 -12.94 20.76
C CYS A 151 -1.13 -12.86 19.69
N LEU A 152 -0.80 -11.65 19.17
CA LEU A 152 0.32 -11.47 18.27
C LEU A 152 1.62 -11.67 19.05
N SER A 153 2.08 -12.92 19.10
CA SER A 153 3.44 -13.22 19.52
C SER A 153 4.38 -12.38 18.65
N PRO A 154 5.30 -11.58 19.24
CA PRO A 154 6.19 -10.74 18.48
C PRO A 154 7.06 -11.62 17.58
N ASP A 155 6.70 -11.69 16.30
CA ASP A 155 7.57 -12.24 15.29
C ASP A 155 8.81 -11.33 15.21
N PRO A 156 10.03 -11.87 15.40
CA PRO A 156 11.26 -11.08 15.32
C PRO A 156 11.40 -10.28 14.02
N GLY A 157 10.86 -10.78 12.90
CA GLY A 157 10.83 -10.08 11.63
C GLY A 157 9.90 -8.87 11.63
N ILE A 158 8.71 -9.00 12.23
CA ILE A 158 7.75 -7.89 12.37
C ILE A 158 8.31 -6.80 13.30
N LEU A 159 8.91 -7.20 14.42
CA LEU A 159 9.58 -6.26 15.33
C LEU A 159 10.74 -5.52 14.67
N ALA A 160 11.52 -6.20 13.81
CA ALA A 160 12.60 -5.56 13.07
C ALA A 160 12.07 -4.49 12.10
N VAL A 161 10.99 -4.79 11.37
CA VAL A 161 10.33 -3.82 10.47
C VAL A 161 9.79 -2.63 11.25
N LEU A 162 9.05 -2.86 12.35
CA LEU A 162 8.52 -1.78 13.19
C LEU A 162 9.64 -0.90 13.78
N THR A 163 10.70 -1.53 14.28
CA THR A 163 11.87 -0.81 14.81
C THR A 163 12.52 0.04 13.73
N GLN A 164 12.68 -0.50 12.53
CA GLN A 164 13.27 0.23 11.41
C GLN A 164 12.38 1.41 10.98
N MET A 165 11.06 1.23 10.88
CA MET A 165 10.12 2.32 10.58
C MET A 165 10.20 3.45 11.62
N LEU A 166 10.20 3.09 12.90
CA LEU A 166 10.33 4.06 13.99
C LEU A 166 11.67 4.78 13.94
N LEU A 167 12.76 4.09 13.60
CA LEU A 167 14.08 4.70 13.42
C LEU A 167 14.10 5.68 12.24
N CYS A 168 13.49 5.34 11.11
CA CYS A 168 13.36 6.26 9.96
C CYS A 168 12.54 7.50 10.32
N ALA A 169 11.40 7.33 11.02
CA ALA A 169 10.53 8.41 11.44
C ALA A 169 11.20 9.35 12.47
N VAL A 170 11.93 8.80 13.44
CA VAL A 170 12.59 9.58 14.51
C VAL A 170 13.85 10.28 14.02
N ARG A 171 14.62 9.67 13.11
CA ARG A 171 15.90 10.24 12.66
C ARG A 171 15.77 11.24 11.52
N GLY A 172 14.60 11.32 10.86
CA GLY A 172 14.44 12.15 9.65
C GLY A 172 15.43 11.80 8.54
N GLN A 173 15.99 10.58 8.57
CA GLN A 173 17.07 10.12 7.71
C GLN A 173 16.67 8.83 7.00
N VAL A 174 16.62 8.91 5.67
CA VAL A 174 16.70 7.75 4.77
C VAL A 174 18.15 7.28 4.82
N SER A 175 18.44 6.24 5.59
CA SER A 175 19.72 5.54 5.55
C SER A 175 19.50 4.10 6.01
N LEU A 176 19.37 3.19 5.04
CA LEU A 176 19.26 1.76 5.25
C LEU A 176 20.62 1.20 5.72
N PRO A 177 20.68 0.39 6.79
CA PRO A 177 21.84 -0.42 7.07
C PRO A 177 21.88 -1.59 6.08
N HIS A 178 22.96 -1.65 5.30
CA HIS A 178 23.27 -2.79 4.44
C HIS A 178 23.38 -4.06 5.30
N PRO A 179 22.65 -5.15 5.01
CA PRO A 179 22.86 -6.40 5.72
C PRO A 179 24.29 -6.86 5.45
N ALA A 180 25.05 -7.02 6.53
CA ALA A 180 26.47 -7.36 6.50
C ALA A 180 26.71 -8.54 5.55
N SER A 181 27.41 -8.28 4.45
CA SER A 181 27.96 -9.29 3.56
C SER A 181 28.70 -10.32 4.41
N LYS A 182 28.15 -11.55 4.49
CA LYS A 182 28.85 -12.70 5.06
C LYS A 182 30.14 -12.87 4.27
N THR A 183 31.23 -12.40 4.86
CA THR A 183 32.58 -12.60 4.36
C THR A 183 32.86 -14.10 4.48
N ILE A 184 32.83 -14.82 3.36
CA ILE A 184 33.28 -16.20 3.31
C ILE A 184 34.80 -16.19 3.49
N PRO A 185 35.36 -16.82 4.54
CA PRO A 185 36.80 -16.95 4.64
C PRO A 185 37.27 -17.96 3.59
N MET A 186 37.91 -17.47 2.53
CA MET A 186 38.70 -18.31 1.62
C MET A 186 39.92 -18.79 2.39
N THR A 187 39.82 -19.99 2.96
CA THR A 187 40.97 -20.72 3.49
C THR A 187 41.93 -21.03 2.35
N GLY A 188 43.15 -20.51 2.46
CA GLY A 188 44.25 -20.84 1.57
C GLY A 188 44.57 -22.35 1.60
N ARG A 189 44.81 -22.90 0.42
CA ARG A 189 45.69 -24.06 0.17
C ARG A 189 46.72 -23.52 -0.82
N GLY A 190 48.02 -23.60 -0.55
CA GLY A 190 48.74 -24.83 -0.26
C GLY A 190 49.22 -25.36 -1.59
#